data_AF-A0A1B6EJ59-F1
#
_entry.id   AF-A0A1B6EJ59-F1
#
_cell.length_a   1.000
_cell.length_b   1.000
_cell.length_c   1.000
_cell.angle_alpha   90.00
_cell.angle_beta   90.00
_cell.angle_gamma   90.00
#
_symmetry.space_group_name_H-M   'P 1'
#
loop_
_entity.id
_entity.type
_entity.pdbx_description
1 polymer ?
#
loop_
_entity_poly.entity_id
_entity_poly.type
_entity_poly.pdbx_seq_one_letter_code
_entity_poly.pdbx_strand_id
1 'polypeptide(L)'
;LIEKLPIGVSFLSPYPDFLTFTFVVISSALVAWGVRESTFLNTVFTTVNLLTLVIVIATGSFYVDFDNWSISKDKIPEQDDSGKAVKAGEGGFMPFGVSGIMAGAARCFYGYVGFDAVATTGEEAKKPKRDIPLALLFSVIVVTVAYVSGASIVTLMLPYYLQDE
;
A
#
# COMPACT_ATOMS: atom_id res chain seq x y z
N LEU A 1 5.07 2.47 28.70
CA LEU A 1 4.23 3.69 28.80
C LEU A 1 2.81 3.38 29.26
N ILE A 2 2.23 2.26 28.80
CA ILE A 2 0.91 1.72 29.19
C ILE A 2 0.69 1.66 30.72
N GLU A 3 1.74 1.36 31.48
CA GLU A 3 1.66 1.21 32.95
C GLU A 3 1.77 2.54 33.73
N LYS A 4 2.24 3.63 33.09
CA LYS A 4 2.49 4.92 33.75
C LYS A 4 1.43 6.00 33.51
N LEU A 5 0.70 5.93 32.38
CA LEU A 5 -0.35 6.89 32.00
C LEU A 5 -1.46 6.17 31.19
N PRO A 6 -2.28 5.32 31.83
CA PRO A 6 -3.39 4.64 31.14
C PRO A 6 -4.53 5.60 30.84
N ILE A 7 -4.93 5.69 29.56
CA ILE A 7 -6.10 6.45 29.12
C ILE A 7 -7.26 5.45 29.03
N GLY A 8 -8.15 5.46 30.03
CA GLY A 8 -9.24 4.49 30.20
C GLY A 8 -10.51 4.76 29.39
N VAL A 9 -10.36 5.19 28.13
CA VAL A 9 -11.50 5.46 27.23
C VAL A 9 -11.37 4.62 25.98
N SER A 10 -12.41 3.83 25.69
CA SER A 10 -12.43 2.78 24.65
C SER A 10 -12.18 3.28 23.22
N PHE A 11 -12.23 4.59 22.99
CA PHE A 11 -12.04 5.22 21.68
C PHE A 11 -10.61 5.77 21.45
N LEU A 12 -9.82 5.95 22.51
CA LEU A 12 -8.46 6.51 22.42
C LEU A 12 -7.40 5.41 22.61
N SER A 13 -6.19 5.71 22.13
CA SER A 13 -5.02 4.86 22.38
C SER A 13 -4.84 4.59 23.89
N PRO A 14 -4.46 3.36 24.30
CA PRO A 14 -4.27 3.01 25.71
C PRO A 14 -3.22 3.86 26.44
N TYR A 15 -2.36 4.55 25.70
CA TYR A 15 -1.32 5.45 26.20
C TYR A 15 -1.12 6.64 25.26
N PRO A 16 -0.65 7.79 25.79
CA PRO A 16 -0.26 8.92 24.97
C PRO A 16 1.02 8.59 24.15
N ASP A 17 0.91 8.60 22.82
CA ASP A 17 2.03 8.36 21.91
C ASP A 17 2.72 9.68 21.51
N PHE A 18 3.74 10.04 22.29
CA PHE A 18 4.53 11.25 22.05
C PHE A 18 5.37 11.18 20.77
N LEU A 19 5.76 9.99 20.32
CA LEU A 19 6.58 9.83 19.11
C LEU A 19 5.75 10.17 17.88
N THR A 20 4.56 9.57 17.77
CA THR A 20 3.61 9.86 16.70
C THR A 20 3.20 11.33 16.72
N PHE A 21 2.93 11.89 17.90
CA PHE A 21 2.61 13.31 18.03
C PHE A 21 3.73 14.21 17.51
N THR A 22 4.98 13.98 17.91
CA THR A 22 6.13 14.75 17.46
C THR A 22 6.34 14.62 15.95
N PHE A 23 6.20 13.43 15.39
CA PHE A 23 6.34 13.21 13.94
C PHE A 23 5.28 13.97 13.13
N VAL A 24 4.03 13.99 13.60
CA VAL A 24 2.92 14.73 12.96
C VAL A 24 3.17 16.23 13.02
N VAL A 25 3.61 16.77 14.16
CA VAL A 25 3.92 18.21 14.31
C VAL A 25 5.07 18.62 13.38
N ILE A 26 6.13 17.83 13.31
CA ILE A 26 7.27 18.09 12.40
C ILE A 26 6.81 18.06 10.94
N SER A 27 6.03 17.03 10.55
CA SER A 27 5.53 16.89 9.19
C SER A 27 4.63 18.07 8.79
N SER A 28 3.75 18.50 9.70
CA SER A 28 2.87 19.66 9.50
C SER A 28 3.67 20.97 9.34
N ALA A 29 4.68 21.19 10.19
CA ALA A 29 5.56 22.35 10.10
C ALA A 29 6.39 22.38 8.81
N LEU A 30 6.85 21.21 8.34
CA LEU A 30 7.60 21.09 7.09
C LEU A 30 6.72 21.46 5.89
N VAL A 31 5.49 20.93 5.82
CA VAL A 31 4.52 21.29 4.76
C VAL A 31 4.19 22.78 4.79
N ALA A 32 4.11 23.39 5.98
CA ALA A 32 3.86 24.82 6.13
C ALA A 32 5.03 25.73 5.66
N TRP A 33 6.28 25.23 5.62
CA TRP A 33 7.47 26.04 5.30
C TRP A 33 7.74 26.22 3.79
N GLY A 34 7.04 25.50 2.91
CA GLY A 34 6.79 26.01 1.56
C GLY A 34 7.20 25.14 0.36
N VAL A 35 6.65 25.57 -0.78
CA VAL A 35 6.35 24.76 -1.98
C VAL A 35 7.54 24.57 -2.92
N ARG A 36 8.55 25.46 -2.89
CA ARG A 36 9.64 25.44 -3.88
C ARG A 36 10.69 24.33 -3.65
N GLU A 37 11.00 24.02 -2.40
CA GLU A 37 11.78 22.82 -2.03
C GLU A 37 10.92 21.54 -2.09
N SER A 38 9.59 21.68 -1.99
CA SER A 38 8.64 20.56 -1.96
C SER A 38 8.67 19.72 -3.25
N THR A 39 8.77 20.35 -4.44
CA THR A 39 8.79 19.61 -5.72
C THR A 39 10.04 18.75 -5.88
N PHE A 40 11.20 19.22 -5.38
CA PHE A 40 12.43 18.42 -5.40
C PHE A 40 12.30 17.21 -4.46
N LEU A 41 11.88 17.42 -3.21
CA LEU A 41 11.67 16.34 -2.24
C LEU A 41 10.64 15.32 -2.75
N ASN A 42 9.52 15.79 -3.31
CA ASN A 42 8.48 14.90 -3.86
C ASN A 42 9.02 14.05 -5.03
N THR A 43 9.84 14.64 -5.90
CA THR A 43 10.49 13.91 -7.01
C THR A 43 11.45 12.84 -6.49
N VAL A 44 12.25 13.16 -5.47
CA VAL A 44 13.17 12.21 -4.84
C VAL A 44 12.41 11.05 -4.19
N PHE A 45 11.39 11.34 -3.38
CA PHE A 45 10.58 10.29 -2.74
C PHE A 45 9.86 9.41 -3.77
N THR A 46 9.29 10.00 -4.81
CA THR A 46 8.64 9.25 -5.89
C THR A 46 9.62 8.35 -6.62
N THR A 47 10.83 8.86 -6.91
CA THR A 47 11.89 8.10 -7.59
C THR A 47 12.35 6.92 -6.75
N VAL A 48 12.60 7.14 -5.45
CA VAL A 48 13.00 6.09 -4.52
C VAL A 48 11.90 5.04 -4.39
N ASN A 49 10.63 5.44 -4.27
CA ASN A 49 9.51 4.51 -4.17
C ASN A 49 9.38 3.65 -5.44
N LEU A 50 9.48 4.27 -6.62
CA LEU A 50 9.42 3.54 -7.89
C LEU A 50 10.61 2.58 -8.05
N LEU A 51 11.81 2.99 -7.61
CA LEU A 51 12.99 2.13 -7.61
C LEU A 51 12.82 0.93 -6.67
N THR A 52 12.31 1.14 -5.44
CA THR A 52 11.99 0.05 -4.51
C THR A 52 11.01 -0.94 -5.14
N LEU A 53 9.96 -0.44 -5.80
CA LEU A 53 8.99 -1.29 -6.50
C LEU A 53 9.67 -2.13 -7.59
N VAL A 54 10.50 -1.52 -8.43
CA VAL A 54 11.22 -2.24 -9.49
C VAL A 54 12.15 -3.30 -8.90
N ILE A 55 12.84 -3.01 -7.80
CA ILE A 55 13.68 -4.00 -7.11
C ILE A 55 12.85 -5.17 -6.61
N VAL A 56 11.72 -4.91 -5.93
CA VAL A 56 10.82 -5.97 -5.43
C VAL A 56 10.29 -6.84 -6.57
N ILE A 57 9.91 -6.22 -7.69
CA ILE A 57 9.47 -6.94 -8.89
C ILE A 57 10.62 -7.81 -9.44
N ALA A 58 11.83 -7.25 -9.57
CA ALA A 58 12.98 -7.96 -10.13
C ALA A 58 13.43 -9.11 -9.23
N THR A 59 13.58 -8.88 -7.92
CA THR A 59 14.01 -9.93 -6.98
C THR A 59 12.91 -10.96 -6.80
N GLY A 60 11.65 -10.53 -6.71
CA GLY A 60 10.54 -11.43 -6.51
C GLY A 60 10.26 -12.33 -7.70
N SER A 61 10.54 -11.88 -8.92
CA SER A 61 10.42 -12.70 -10.14
C SER A 61 11.28 -13.97 -10.10
N PHE A 62 12.38 -13.99 -9.34
CA PHE A 62 13.23 -15.19 -9.17
C PHE A 62 12.64 -16.23 -8.20
N TYR A 63 11.70 -15.83 -7.35
CA TYR A 63 11.05 -16.67 -6.34
C TYR A 63 9.58 -16.97 -6.66
N VAL A 64 9.16 -16.74 -7.90
CA VAL A 64 7.79 -16.99 -8.36
C VAL A 64 7.50 -18.48 -8.43
N ASP A 65 6.45 -18.90 -7.73
CA ASP A 65 5.86 -20.22 -7.85
C ASP A 65 4.39 -20.10 -8.30
N PHE A 66 4.07 -20.60 -9.50
CA PHE A 66 2.72 -20.56 -10.05
C PHE A 66 1.73 -21.46 -9.31
N ASP A 67 2.23 -22.43 -8.53
CA ASP A 67 1.37 -23.29 -7.72
C ASP A 67 0.68 -22.51 -6.60
N ASN A 68 1.22 -21.35 -6.20
CA ASN A 68 0.63 -20.48 -5.18
C ASN A 68 -0.75 -19.92 -5.56
N TRP A 69 -1.09 -19.83 -6.84
CA TRP A 69 -2.43 -19.41 -7.30
C TRP A 69 -3.43 -20.56 -7.41
N SER A 70 -2.98 -21.82 -7.37
CA SER A 70 -3.82 -23.01 -7.50
C SER A 70 -3.82 -23.89 -6.25
N ILE A 71 -3.46 -23.31 -5.09
CA ILE A 71 -3.45 -24.04 -3.82
C ILE A 71 -4.85 -24.60 -3.54
N SER A 72 -4.96 -25.93 -3.58
CA SER A 72 -6.16 -26.66 -3.20
C SER A 72 -6.27 -26.76 -1.69
N LYS A 73 -7.50 -26.83 -1.17
CA LYS A 73 -7.83 -26.86 0.26
C LYS A 73 -7.06 -27.94 1.05
N ASP A 74 -6.72 -29.05 0.40
CA ASP A 74 -6.05 -30.20 1.00
C ASP A 74 -4.55 -29.94 1.34
N LYS A 75 -3.94 -28.90 0.77
CA LYS A 75 -2.52 -28.55 0.98
C LYS A 75 -2.31 -27.44 2.02
N ILE A 76 -3.39 -26.92 2.59
CA ILE A 76 -3.34 -25.82 3.55
C ILE A 76 -3.08 -26.41 4.94
N PRO A 77 -1.98 -26.05 5.62
CA PRO A 77 -1.76 -26.50 6.99
C PRO A 77 -2.81 -25.88 7.93
N GLU A 78 -3.36 -26.68 8.84
CA GLU A 78 -4.35 -26.19 9.83
C GLU A 78 -3.75 -25.17 10.82
N GLN A 79 -2.42 -25.17 10.98
CA GLN A 79 -1.66 -24.27 11.84
C GLN A 79 -0.44 -23.71 11.09
N ASP A 80 -0.21 -22.41 11.26
CA ASP A 80 1.01 -21.73 10.81
C ASP A 80 2.21 -22.20 11.66
N ASP A 81 3.45 -21.92 11.20
CA ASP A 81 4.71 -22.26 11.88
C ASP A 81 4.79 -21.66 13.30
N SER A 82 3.94 -20.66 13.60
CA SER A 82 3.74 -20.03 14.91
C SER A 82 2.61 -20.63 15.77
N GLY A 83 1.98 -21.74 15.33
CA GLY A 83 0.88 -22.42 16.05
C GLY A 83 -0.48 -21.71 15.99
N LYS A 84 -0.65 -20.68 15.15
CA LYS A 84 -1.93 -19.99 14.93
C LYS A 84 -2.77 -20.73 13.89
N ALA A 85 -4.07 -20.84 14.15
CA ALA A 85 -5.01 -21.41 13.18
C ALA A 85 -5.04 -20.57 11.90
N VAL A 86 -4.74 -21.20 10.77
CA VAL A 86 -4.68 -20.52 9.47
C VAL A 86 -6.09 -20.38 8.92
N LYS A 87 -6.62 -19.16 8.86
CA LYS A 87 -7.90 -18.88 8.20
C LYS A 87 -7.67 -18.72 6.69
N ALA A 88 -7.45 -19.82 5.98
CA ALA A 88 -7.08 -19.80 4.56
C ALA A 88 -8.26 -19.93 3.57
N GLY A 89 -9.52 -19.93 4.04
CA GLY A 89 -10.70 -19.97 3.16
C GLY A 89 -10.83 -21.26 2.33
N GLU A 90 -11.37 -21.16 1.11
CA GLU A 90 -11.69 -22.32 0.24
C GLU A 90 -10.57 -22.74 -0.73
N GLY A 91 -9.48 -21.97 -0.82
CA GLY A 91 -8.40 -22.20 -1.79
C GLY A 91 -8.73 -21.74 -3.22
N GLY A 92 -7.77 -21.89 -4.13
CA GLY A 92 -7.87 -21.46 -5.53
C GLY A 92 -7.72 -19.95 -5.75
N PHE A 93 -8.27 -19.43 -6.85
CA PHE A 93 -8.11 -18.03 -7.27
C PHE A 93 -8.83 -17.01 -6.36
N MET A 94 -9.90 -17.43 -5.67
CA MET A 94 -10.69 -16.57 -4.78
C MET A 94 -10.87 -17.22 -3.41
N PRO A 95 -9.79 -17.37 -2.61
CA PRO A 95 -9.84 -18.15 -1.37
C PRO A 95 -10.81 -17.57 -0.34
N PHE A 96 -11.03 -16.26 -0.34
CA PHE A 96 -11.94 -15.54 0.55
C PHE A 96 -13.27 -15.13 -0.10
N GLY A 97 -13.55 -15.66 -1.30
CA GLY A 97 -14.72 -15.29 -2.10
C GLY A 97 -14.83 -13.79 -2.40
N VAL A 98 -16.05 -13.35 -2.73
CA VAL A 98 -16.33 -11.95 -3.09
C VAL A 98 -16.07 -10.98 -1.93
N SER A 99 -16.27 -11.43 -0.68
CA SER A 99 -16.02 -10.61 0.50
C SER A 99 -14.56 -10.19 0.61
N GLY A 100 -13.62 -11.12 0.40
CA GLY A 100 -12.19 -10.80 0.40
C GLY A 100 -11.77 -9.90 -0.76
N ILE A 101 -12.35 -10.10 -1.95
CA ILE A 101 -12.12 -9.20 -3.10
C ILE A 101 -12.56 -7.78 -2.77
N MET A 102 -13.74 -7.61 -2.17
CA MET A 102 -14.26 -6.30 -1.78
C MET A 102 -13.40 -5.64 -0.70
N ALA A 103 -12.93 -6.41 0.30
CA ALA A 103 -12.02 -5.90 1.33
C ALA A 103 -10.69 -5.43 0.72
N GLY A 104 -10.11 -6.21 -0.20
CA GLY A 104 -8.91 -5.82 -0.94
C GLY A 104 -9.12 -4.59 -1.82
N ALA A 105 -10.25 -4.52 -2.54
CA ALA A 105 -10.61 -3.36 -3.36
C ALA A 105 -10.76 -2.07 -2.52
N ALA A 106 -11.33 -2.17 -1.32
CA ALA A 106 -11.43 -1.05 -0.39
C ALA A 106 -10.04 -0.55 0.06
N ARG A 107 -9.09 -1.46 0.33
CA ARG A 107 -7.70 -1.07 0.64
C ARG A 107 -7.01 -0.40 -0.56
N CYS A 108 -7.21 -0.91 -1.77
CA CYS A 108 -6.67 -0.28 -2.99
C CYS A 108 -7.24 1.13 -3.21
N PHE A 109 -8.51 1.36 -2.83
CA PHE A 109 -9.12 2.69 -2.94
C PHE A 109 -8.41 3.75 -2.08
N TYR A 110 -7.93 3.37 -0.88
CA TYR A 110 -7.10 4.28 -0.06
C TYR A 110 -5.80 4.69 -0.75
N GLY A 111 -5.25 3.85 -1.63
CA GLY A 111 -4.06 4.17 -2.42
C GLY A 111 -4.27 5.25 -3.50
N TYR A 112 -5.53 5.59 -3.82
CA TYR A 112 -5.87 6.66 -4.76
C TYR A 112 -6.15 8.01 -4.09
N VAL A 113 -6.06 8.09 -2.76
CA VAL A 113 -6.18 9.34 -2.01
C VAL A 113 -5.02 10.27 -2.39
N GLY A 114 -5.33 11.50 -2.82
CA GLY A 114 -4.34 12.50 -3.25
C GLY A 114 -4.27 12.74 -4.76
N PHE A 115 -5.07 12.03 -5.58
CA PHE A 115 -5.18 12.31 -7.02
C PHE A 115 -5.70 13.72 -7.33
N ASP A 116 -6.53 14.27 -6.44
CA ASP A 116 -7.07 15.62 -6.49
C ASP A 116 -5.97 16.70 -6.46
N ALA A 117 -4.84 16.42 -5.81
CA ALA A 117 -3.69 17.33 -5.81
C ALA A 117 -3.11 17.55 -7.22
N VAL A 118 -3.20 16.56 -8.12
CA VAL A 118 -2.74 16.73 -9.50
C VAL A 118 -3.70 17.65 -10.28
N ALA A 119 -5.00 17.57 -10.00
CA ALA A 119 -6.00 18.43 -10.63
C ALA A 119 -5.89 19.90 -10.19
N THR A 120 -5.38 20.18 -8.99
CA THR A 120 -5.21 21.55 -8.47
C THR A 120 -3.93 22.24 -8.97
N THR A 121 -2.92 21.50 -9.43
CA THR A 121 -1.67 22.06 -9.99
C THR A 121 -1.83 22.69 -11.38
N GLY A 122 -3.05 22.95 -11.83
CA GLY A 122 -3.30 23.51 -13.16
C GLY A 122 -2.79 24.92 -13.37
N GLU A 123 -2.60 25.70 -12.30
CA GLU A 123 -1.99 27.03 -12.37
C GLU A 123 -0.47 26.98 -12.62
N GLU A 124 0.19 25.87 -12.28
CA GLU A 124 1.63 25.66 -12.51
C GLU A 124 1.93 24.97 -13.86
N ALA A 125 0.90 24.42 -14.51
CA ALA A 125 1.02 23.72 -15.78
C ALA A 125 1.11 24.71 -16.96
N LYS A 126 2.08 24.53 -17.87
CA LYS A 126 2.24 25.39 -19.06
C LYS A 126 1.03 25.36 -20.00
N LYS A 127 0.42 24.18 -20.21
CA LYS A 127 -0.79 24.02 -21.03
C LYS A 127 -1.81 23.14 -20.29
N PRO A 128 -2.54 23.68 -19.30
CA PRO A 128 -3.36 22.89 -18.38
C PRO A 128 -4.43 22.05 -19.08
N LYS A 129 -5.08 22.60 -20.13
CA LYS A 129 -6.13 21.92 -20.90
C LYS A 129 -5.69 20.63 -21.59
N ARG A 130 -4.40 20.44 -21.84
CA ARG A 130 -3.86 19.27 -22.55
C ARG A 130 -2.90 18.47 -21.69
N ASP A 131 -2.02 19.15 -20.95
CA ASP A 131 -0.93 18.49 -20.24
C ASP A 131 -1.43 17.80 -18.96
N ILE A 132 -2.40 18.38 -18.23
CA ILE A 132 -3.01 17.74 -17.04
C ILE A 132 -3.74 16.44 -17.41
N PRO A 133 -4.72 16.42 -18.33
CA PRO A 133 -5.45 15.18 -18.63
C PRO A 133 -4.52 14.10 -19.22
N LEU A 134 -3.52 14.49 -20.00
CA LEU A 134 -2.54 13.56 -20.55
C LEU A 134 -1.64 12.98 -19.45
N ALA A 135 -1.16 13.81 -18.51
CA ALA A 135 -0.36 13.36 -17.38
C ALA A 135 -1.14 12.40 -16.48
N LEU A 136 -2.40 12.72 -16.19
CA LEU A 136 -3.30 11.85 -15.41
C LEU A 136 -3.52 10.49 -16.07
N LEU A 137 -3.75 10.48 -17.39
CA LEU A 137 -3.95 9.23 -18.12
C LEU A 137 -2.68 8.35 -18.07
N PHE A 138 -1.51 8.93 -18.34
CA PHE A 138 -0.25 8.20 -18.31
C PHE A 138 0.08 7.72 -16.89
N SER A 139 -0.14 8.54 -15.86
CA SER A 139 0.14 8.15 -14.48
C SER A 139 -0.74 6.98 -14.04
N VAL A 140 -2.04 7.01 -14.36
CA VAL A 140 -2.96 5.92 -14.03
C VAL A 140 -2.54 4.63 -14.74
N ILE A 141 -2.21 4.67 -16.03
CA ILE A 141 -1.77 3.47 -16.76
C ILE A 141 -0.50 2.89 -16.14
N VAL A 142 0.50 3.72 -15.88
CA VAL A 142 1.78 3.27 -15.29
C VAL A 142 1.54 2.67 -13.90
N VAL A 143 0.76 3.35 -13.05
CA VAL A 143 0.43 2.89 -11.70
C VAL A 143 -0.36 1.59 -11.75
N THR A 144 -1.35 1.45 -12.62
CA THR A 144 -2.11 0.20 -12.78
C THR A 144 -1.18 -0.97 -13.13
N VAL A 145 -0.28 -0.79 -14.10
CA VAL A 145 0.66 -1.85 -14.49
C VAL A 145 1.61 -2.19 -13.34
N ALA A 146 2.14 -1.17 -12.65
CA ALA A 146 3.02 -1.34 -11.50
C ALA A 146 2.34 -2.11 -10.36
N TYR A 147 1.13 -1.73 -9.97
CA TYR A 147 0.38 -2.38 -8.88
C TYR A 147 -0.02 -3.81 -9.25
N VAL A 148 -0.51 -4.05 -10.47
CA VAL A 148 -0.86 -5.41 -10.92
C VAL A 148 0.38 -6.31 -10.95
N SER A 149 1.52 -5.79 -11.42
CA SER A 149 2.78 -6.54 -11.45
C SER A 149 3.27 -6.86 -10.03
N GLY A 150 3.29 -5.86 -9.14
CA GLY A 150 3.69 -6.05 -7.74
C GLY A 150 2.79 -7.02 -7.00
N ALA A 151 1.46 -6.87 -7.11
CA ALA A 151 0.50 -7.78 -6.50
C ALA A 151 0.64 -9.22 -7.03
N SER A 152 0.86 -9.38 -8.34
CA SER A 152 1.07 -10.71 -8.93
C SER A 152 2.33 -11.36 -8.39
N ILE A 153 3.44 -10.63 -8.31
CA ILE A 153 4.71 -11.18 -7.83
C ILE A 153 4.65 -11.55 -6.35
N VAL A 154 4.07 -10.70 -5.50
CA VAL A 154 3.95 -10.98 -4.07
C VAL A 154 3.04 -12.19 -3.81
N THR A 155 1.93 -12.30 -4.54
CA THR A 155 1.01 -13.46 -4.42
C THR A 155 1.57 -14.75 -5.01
N LEU A 156 2.54 -14.67 -5.92
CA LEU A 156 3.24 -15.83 -6.47
C LEU A 156 4.49 -16.22 -5.66
N MET A 157 5.09 -15.31 -4.90
CA MET A 157 6.22 -15.61 -4.03
C MET A 157 5.81 -16.28 -2.72
N LEU A 158 4.71 -15.82 -2.13
CA LEU A 158 4.27 -16.26 -0.81
C LEU A 158 2.83 -16.77 -0.90
N PRO A 159 2.54 -17.97 -0.34
CA PRO A 159 1.17 -18.46 -0.32
C PRO A 159 0.28 -17.47 0.45
N TYR A 160 -0.93 -17.24 -0.07
CA TYR A 160 -1.84 -16.20 0.40
C TYR A 160 -2.23 -16.32 1.88
N TYR A 161 -2.06 -17.50 2.48
CA TYR A 161 -2.40 -17.76 3.88
C TYR A 161 -1.28 -17.40 4.88
N LEU A 162 -0.07 -17.14 4.38
CA LEU A 162 1.06 -16.58 5.17
C LEU A 162 1.21 -15.06 4.98
N GLN A 163 0.41 -14.47 4.09
CA GLN A 163 0.35 -13.02 3.97
C GLN A 163 -0.44 -12.49 5.18
N ASP A 164 0.29 -12.00 6.18
CA ASP A 164 -0.30 -11.28 7.32
C ASP A 164 -1.13 -10.08 6.82
N GLU A 165 -2.25 -9.79 7.51
CA GLU A 165 -3.05 -8.57 7.31
C GLU A 165 -2.37 -7.31 7.83
#